data_AF-A0A3L7SNT7-F1
#
_entry.id   AF-A0A3L7SNT7-F1
#
_cell.length_a   1.000
_cell.length_b   1.000
_cell.length_c   1.000
_cell.angle_alpha   90.00
_cell.angle_beta   90.00
_cell.angle_gamma   90.00
#
_symmetry.space_group_name_H-M   'P 1'
#
loop_
_entity.id
_entity.type
_entity.pdbx_description
1 polymer ?
#
loop_
_entity_poly.entity_id
_entity_poly.type
_entity_poly.pdbx_seq_one_letter_code
_entity_poly.pdbx_strand_id
1 'polypeptide(L)'
;MAAALLLVVLLASRPWSRPVGLVPWLLGGGLGVAGAAGLILSSRPRIVLAGQGLRVHLAPARVEVVPLEIVECFFLGSRLEPPHPGDVRTGGDRVRTLVMRIAERAVEHAERPTLPLWGAWQEGSVTFDGRWCEPLSIDLVRRLNRDLTTAKRAAAARGGT
;
A
#
# COMPACT_ATOMS: atom_id res chain seq x y z
N MET A 1 4.57 -22.04 6.49
CA MET A 1 6.05 -21.97 6.57
C MET A 1 6.57 -20.80 7.41
N ALA A 2 6.02 -19.59 7.32
CA ALA A 2 6.50 -18.44 8.12
C ALA A 2 6.38 -18.60 9.65
N ALA A 3 5.37 -19.33 10.14
CA ALA A 3 5.16 -19.56 11.57
C ALA A 3 6.25 -20.43 12.23
N ALA A 4 6.86 -21.35 11.47
CA ALA A 4 7.88 -22.26 11.99
C ALA A 4 9.24 -21.55 12.18
N LEU A 5 9.57 -20.62 11.30
CA LEU A 5 10.80 -19.81 11.40
C LEU A 5 10.77 -18.86 12.61
N LEU A 6 9.60 -18.31 12.93
CA LEU A 6 9.40 -17.42 14.08
C LEU A 6 9.56 -18.15 15.42
N LEU A 7 9.13 -19.42 15.48
CA LEU A 7 9.26 -20.25 16.68
C LEU A 7 10.71 -20.70 16.95
N VAL A 8 11.48 -20.98 15.89
CA VAL A 8 12.88 -21.43 16.00
C VAL A 8 13.81 -20.31 16.50
N VAL A 9 13.58 -19.06 16.07
CA VAL A 9 14.33 -17.90 16.58
C VAL A 9 14.02 -17.62 18.05
N LEU A 10 12.79 -17.88 18.50
CA LEU A 10 12.38 -17.72 19.90
C LEU A 10 12.91 -18.84 20.82
N LEU A 11 13.11 -20.05 20.30
CA LEU A 11 13.54 -21.23 21.09
C LEU A 11 15.06 -21.42 21.12
N ALA A 12 15.80 -20.99 20.11
CA ALA A 12 17.27 -21.14 20.03
C ALA A 12 18.05 -20.22 21.00
N SER A 13 17.36 -19.31 21.68
CA SER A 13 17.94 -18.30 22.55
C SER A 13 17.43 -18.43 23.98
N ARG A 14 17.70 -19.60 24.57
CA ARG A 14 17.46 -19.85 26.00
C ARG A 14 18.42 -18.97 26.82
N PRO A 15 17.94 -18.06 27.69
CA PRO A 15 18.83 -17.20 28.47
C PRO A 15 19.52 -18.00 29.58
N TRP A 16 20.85 -18.03 29.50
CA TRP A 16 21.74 -18.44 30.59
C TRP A 16 21.64 -17.41 31.73
N SER A 17 20.82 -17.73 32.73
CA SER A 17 20.79 -17.20 34.10
C SER A 17 21.48 -15.85 34.36
N ARG A 18 20.78 -14.72 34.15
CA ARG A 18 20.97 -13.43 34.87
C ARG A 18 19.84 -12.44 34.52
N PRO A 19 19.28 -11.70 35.49
CA PRO A 19 18.14 -10.78 35.28
C PRO A 19 18.47 -9.58 34.36
N VAL A 20 19.75 -9.31 34.10
CA VAL A 20 20.23 -8.27 33.18
C VAL A 20 19.92 -8.61 31.70
N GLY A 21 19.69 -9.89 31.38
CA GLY A 21 19.45 -10.34 30.01
C GLY A 21 18.04 -10.11 29.47
N LEU A 22 17.04 -9.83 30.32
CA LEU A 22 15.62 -9.74 29.92
C LEU A 22 15.28 -8.42 29.21
N VAL A 23 15.81 -7.29 29.68
CA VAL A 23 15.55 -5.96 29.10
C VAL A 23 16.08 -5.82 27.67
N PRO A 24 17.36 -6.14 27.36
CA PRO A 24 17.84 -6.09 25.97
C PRO A 24 17.15 -7.11 25.07
N TRP A 25 16.63 -8.22 25.63
CA TRP A 25 15.84 -9.21 24.91
C TRP A 25 14.47 -8.68 24.48
N LEU A 26 13.74 -8.04 25.40
CA LEU A 26 12.45 -7.44 25.09
C LEU A 26 12.59 -6.28 24.10
N LEU A 27 13.66 -5.49 24.23
CA LEU A 27 13.97 -4.40 23.30
C LEU A 27 14.36 -4.93 21.91
N GLY A 28 15.25 -5.93 21.84
CA GLY A 28 15.68 -6.55 20.58
C GLY A 28 14.55 -7.31 19.87
N GLY A 29 13.75 -8.07 20.63
CA GLY A 29 12.56 -8.75 20.13
C GLY A 29 11.50 -7.77 19.63
N GLY A 30 11.23 -6.70 20.37
CA GLY A 30 10.31 -5.63 19.95
C GLY A 30 10.75 -4.94 18.66
N LEU A 31 12.04 -4.61 18.55
CA LEU A 31 12.60 -3.99 17.34
C LEU A 31 12.52 -4.95 16.13
N GLY A 32 12.80 -6.24 16.34
CA GLY A 32 12.67 -7.27 15.30
C GLY A 32 11.24 -7.42 14.79
N VAL A 33 10.26 -7.47 15.69
CA VAL A 33 8.84 -7.56 15.32
C VAL A 33 8.38 -6.30 14.59
N ALA A 34 8.75 -5.11 15.07
CA ALA A 34 8.41 -3.85 14.42
C ALA A 34 9.03 -3.74 13.01
N GLY A 35 10.30 -4.13 12.86
CA GLY A 35 10.98 -4.16 11.56
C GLY A 35 10.32 -5.13 10.58
N ALA A 36 10.00 -6.36 11.04
CA ALA A 36 9.31 -7.34 10.22
C ALA A 36 7.90 -6.88 9.81
N ALA A 37 7.14 -6.29 10.73
CA ALA A 37 5.83 -5.72 10.44
C ALA A 37 5.93 -4.58 9.40
N GLY A 38 6.90 -3.68 9.56
CA GLY A 38 7.17 -2.61 8.60
C GLY A 38 7.46 -3.14 7.20
N LEU A 39 8.32 -4.16 7.08
CA LEU A 39 8.63 -4.80 5.80
C LEU A 39 7.37 -5.41 5.16
N ILE A 40 6.61 -6.20 5.90
CA ILE A 40 5.39 -6.84 5.40
C ILE A 40 4.40 -5.79 4.90
N LEU A 41 4.18 -4.71 5.65
CA LEU A 41 3.25 -3.65 5.30
C LEU A 41 3.74 -2.81 4.11
N SER A 42 5.06 -2.66 3.96
CA SER A 42 5.67 -1.95 2.83
C SER A 42 5.56 -2.72 1.51
N SER A 43 5.55 -4.06 1.56
CA SER A 43 5.49 -4.92 0.38
C SER A 43 4.06 -5.26 -0.06
N ARG A 44 3.03 -4.78 0.65
CA ARG A 44 1.64 -5.02 0.25
C ARG A 44 1.29 -4.25 -1.03
N PRO A 45 0.54 -4.86 -1.97
CA PRO A 45 0.03 -4.15 -3.14
C PRO A 45 -0.87 -3.00 -2.70
N ARG A 46 -0.65 -1.81 -3.26
CA ARG A 46 -1.37 -0.59 -2.86
C ARG A 46 -2.81 -0.56 -3.35
N ILE A 47 -3.09 -1.26 -4.45
CA ILE A 47 -4.40 -1.37 -5.06
C ILE A 47 -4.66 -2.85 -5.33
N VAL A 48 -5.80 -3.35 -4.90
CA VAL A 48 -6.22 -4.73 -5.16
C VAL A 48 -7.69 -4.73 -5.54
N LEU A 49 -8.02 -5.38 -6.65
CA LEU A 49 -9.42 -5.64 -7.02
C LEU A 49 -10.01 -6.67 -6.05
N ALA A 50 -11.10 -6.33 -5.38
CA ALA A 50 -11.79 -7.21 -4.44
C ALA A 50 -13.31 -7.14 -4.62
N GLY A 51 -13.88 -8.17 -5.25
CA GLY A 51 -15.33 -8.25 -5.45
C GLY A 51 -15.84 -7.17 -6.40
N GLN A 52 -16.56 -6.17 -5.87
CA GLN A 52 -17.14 -5.04 -6.61
C GLN A 52 -16.43 -3.70 -6.33
N GLY A 53 -15.29 -3.74 -5.62
CA GLY A 53 -14.53 -2.55 -5.29
C GLY A 53 -13.03 -2.74 -5.42
N LEU A 54 -12.31 -1.64 -5.29
CA LEU A 54 -10.86 -1.60 -5.13
C LEU A 54 -10.53 -1.42 -3.65
N ARG A 55 -9.63 -2.24 -3.14
CA ARG A 55 -8.99 -2.03 -1.83
C ARG A 55 -7.76 -1.16 -2.03
N VAL A 56 -7.74 -0.04 -1.34
CA VAL A 56 -6.66 0.96 -1.37
C VAL A 56 -5.93 0.94 -0.04
N HIS A 57 -4.61 0.71 -0.08
CA HIS A 57 -3.74 0.62 1.09
C HIS A 57 -2.76 1.80 1.16
N LEU A 58 -3.25 2.94 1.64
CA LEU A 58 -2.45 4.16 1.83
C LEU A 58 -2.12 4.48 3.30
N ALA A 59 -2.46 3.58 4.24
CA ALA A 59 -1.97 3.64 5.61
C ALA A 59 -1.74 2.22 6.16
N PRO A 60 -0.79 2.02 7.10
CA PRO A 60 -0.42 0.69 7.60
C PRO A 60 -1.58 -0.11 8.20
N ALA A 61 -2.51 0.56 8.88
CA ALA A 61 -3.62 -0.06 9.62
C ALA A 61 -4.99 0.18 8.99
N ARG A 62 -5.08 0.82 7.81
CA ARG A 62 -6.35 1.16 7.17
C ARG A 62 -6.40 0.67 5.74
N VAL A 63 -7.55 0.11 5.39
CA VAL A 63 -7.88 -0.33 4.04
C VAL A 63 -9.16 0.39 3.67
N GLU A 64 -9.09 1.21 2.64
CA GLU A 64 -10.26 1.89 2.10
C GLU A 64 -10.82 1.07 0.95
N VAL A 65 -12.12 0.84 0.95
CA VAL A 65 -12.82 0.14 -0.14
C VAL A 65 -13.50 1.19 -1.00
N VAL A 66 -13.10 1.27 -2.26
CA VAL A 66 -13.66 2.20 -3.25
C VAL A 66 -14.51 1.41 -4.23
N PRO A 67 -15.83 1.66 -4.32
CA PRO A 67 -16.68 1.00 -5.30
C PRO A 67 -16.20 1.23 -6.74
N LEU A 68 -16.28 0.21 -7.60
CA LEU A 68 -15.75 0.29 -8.96
C LEU A 68 -16.48 1.36 -9.80
N GLU A 69 -17.77 1.56 -9.57
CA GLU A 69 -18.65 2.47 -10.29
C GLU A 69 -18.29 3.95 -10.10
N ILE A 70 -17.59 4.29 -9.02
CA ILE A 70 -17.13 5.65 -8.75
C ILE A 70 -15.67 5.87 -9.16
N VAL A 71 -14.89 4.84 -9.42
CA VAL A 71 -13.50 4.99 -9.88
C VAL A 71 -13.52 5.34 -11.36
N GLU A 72 -13.08 6.52 -11.76
CA GLU A 72 -13.14 6.97 -13.15
C GLU A 72 -12.03 6.35 -13.99
N CYS A 73 -10.77 6.58 -13.59
CA CYS A 73 -9.60 6.13 -14.33
C CYS A 73 -8.31 6.20 -13.49
N PHE A 74 -7.25 5.67 -14.07
CA PHE A 74 -5.88 5.79 -13.60
C PHE A 74 -5.02 6.59 -14.58
N PHE A 75 -4.12 7.42 -14.08
CA PHE A 75 -3.12 8.12 -14.89
C PHE A 75 -1.82 8.34 -14.11
N LEU A 76 -0.74 8.66 -14.81
CA LEU A 76 0.52 9.04 -14.16
C LEU A 76 0.45 10.52 -13.75
N GLY A 77 0.97 10.83 -12.56
CA GLY A 77 1.18 12.22 -12.18
C GLY A 77 2.13 12.93 -13.14
N SER A 78 1.90 14.23 -13.32
CA SER A 78 2.68 15.08 -14.25
C SER A 78 4.08 15.40 -13.74
N ARG A 79 4.30 15.30 -12.42
CA ARG A 79 5.58 15.61 -11.77
C ARG A 79 6.26 14.33 -11.28
N LEU A 80 7.58 14.37 -11.31
CA LEU A 80 8.41 13.39 -10.62
C LEU A 80 8.68 13.89 -9.20
N GLU A 81 8.36 13.07 -8.21
CA GLU A 81 8.55 13.40 -6.81
C GLU A 81 10.04 13.33 -6.46
N PRO A 82 10.61 14.37 -5.83
CA PRO A 82 11.99 14.35 -5.38
C PRO A 82 12.17 13.29 -4.29
N PRO A 83 13.33 12.63 -4.21
CA PRO A 83 13.63 11.66 -3.15
C PRO A 83 13.41 12.30 -1.77
N HIS A 84 12.90 11.51 -0.82
CA HIS A 84 12.86 11.97 0.57
C HIS A 84 14.30 12.10 1.10
N PRO A 85 14.59 13.06 2.00
CA PRO A 85 15.89 13.13 2.64
C PRO A 85 16.25 11.79 3.33
N GLY A 86 17.38 11.20 2.96
CA GLY A 86 17.83 9.90 3.46
C GLY A 86 17.22 8.68 2.75
N ASP A 87 16.47 8.86 1.65
CA ASP A 87 15.92 7.75 0.87
C ASP A 87 17.01 7.09 0.02
N VAL A 88 17.56 5.99 0.54
CA VAL A 88 18.57 5.17 -0.15
C VAL A 88 17.94 4.25 -1.20
N ARG A 89 16.61 4.02 -1.15
CA ARG A 89 15.93 3.04 -2.01
C ARG A 89 15.91 3.44 -3.47
N THR A 90 15.78 4.74 -3.73
CA THR A 90 15.78 5.27 -5.10
C THR A 90 17.17 5.67 -5.56
N GLY A 91 18.21 5.57 -4.73
CA GLY A 91 19.55 6.05 -5.07
C GLY A 91 19.60 7.55 -5.38
N GLY A 92 18.62 8.32 -4.92
CA GLY A 92 18.45 9.74 -5.27
C GLY A 92 17.58 9.99 -6.52
N ASP A 93 17.09 8.95 -7.18
CA ASP A 93 16.21 9.11 -8.34
C ASP A 93 14.83 9.61 -7.96
N ARG A 94 14.27 10.44 -8.85
CA ARG A 94 12.89 10.91 -8.74
C ARG A 94 11.94 9.81 -9.20
N VAL A 95 10.81 9.66 -8.51
CA VAL A 95 9.79 8.65 -8.86
C VAL A 95 8.56 9.29 -9.48
N ARG A 96 7.84 8.51 -10.27
CA ARG A 96 6.49 8.89 -10.73
C ARG A 96 5.47 8.63 -9.63
N THR A 97 4.32 9.28 -9.74
CA THR A 97 3.12 8.91 -8.99
C THR A 97 2.09 8.30 -9.92
N LEU A 98 1.26 7.42 -9.36
CA LEU A 98 0.02 6.98 -9.98
C LEU A 98 -1.10 7.78 -9.36
N VAL A 99 -2.07 8.21 -10.15
CA VAL A 99 -3.27 8.90 -9.68
C VAL A 99 -4.48 8.08 -10.08
N MET A 100 -5.34 7.78 -9.12
CA MET A 100 -6.67 7.23 -9.33
C MET A 100 -7.68 8.34 -9.12
N ARG A 101 -8.53 8.57 -10.12
CA ARG A 101 -9.62 9.55 -10.04
C ARG A 101 -10.90 8.87 -9.57
N ILE A 102 -11.57 9.51 -8.63
CA ILE A 102 -12.89 9.15 -8.14
C ILE A 102 -13.88 10.20 -8.67
N ALA A 103 -15.07 9.74 -9.03
CA ALA A 103 -16.14 10.57 -9.56
C ALA A 103 -16.52 11.65 -8.55
N GLU A 104 -16.68 12.88 -9.05
CA GLU A 104 -16.98 14.06 -8.22
C GLU A 104 -18.27 13.90 -7.41
N ARG A 105 -19.24 13.15 -7.93
CA ARG A 105 -20.50 12.84 -7.23
C ARG A 105 -20.32 12.02 -5.93
N ALA A 106 -19.20 11.30 -5.79
CA ALA A 106 -18.93 10.45 -4.63
C ALA A 106 -18.23 11.26 -3.53
N VAL A 107 -18.94 12.26 -3.00
CA VAL A 107 -18.43 13.23 -2.01
C VAL A 107 -17.93 12.52 -0.75
N GLU A 108 -18.59 11.43 -0.36
CA GLU A 108 -18.19 10.60 0.76
C GLU A 108 -16.82 9.96 0.59
N HIS A 109 -16.29 9.89 -0.64
CA HIS A 109 -14.95 9.40 -0.98
C HIS A 109 -13.98 10.51 -1.41
N ALA A 110 -14.31 11.79 -1.18
CA ALA A 110 -13.45 12.90 -1.57
C ALA A 110 -12.12 12.91 -0.81
N GLU A 111 -12.14 12.56 0.49
CA GLU A 111 -10.97 12.62 1.38
C GLU A 111 -10.87 11.39 2.28
N ARG A 112 -9.64 10.92 2.50
CA ARG A 112 -9.32 9.87 3.48
C ARG A 112 -7.97 10.12 4.15
N PRO A 113 -7.82 9.74 5.44
CA PRO A 113 -6.52 9.81 6.09
C PRO A 113 -5.54 8.83 5.44
N THR A 114 -4.33 9.32 5.15
CA THR A 114 -3.26 8.55 4.51
C THR A 114 -1.96 8.74 5.28
N LEU A 115 -1.00 7.84 5.07
CA LEU A 115 0.39 8.06 5.44
C LEU A 115 1.04 8.85 4.29
N PRO A 116 1.50 10.11 4.49
CA PRO A 116 1.98 10.97 3.39
C PRO A 116 3.11 10.34 2.55
N LEU A 117 3.91 9.49 3.18
CA LEU A 117 5.00 8.77 2.51
C LEU A 117 4.51 7.77 1.44
N TRP A 118 3.28 7.27 1.57
CA TRP A 118 2.69 6.30 0.64
C TRP A 118 1.79 6.95 -0.42
N GLY A 119 1.34 8.18 -0.17
CA GLY A 119 0.41 8.86 -1.05
C GLY A 119 -0.44 9.91 -0.34
N ALA A 120 -1.43 10.41 -1.06
CA ALA A 120 -2.40 11.38 -0.58
C ALA A 120 -3.79 11.05 -1.13
N TRP A 121 -4.83 11.48 -0.42
CA TRP A 121 -6.22 11.31 -0.86
C TRP A 121 -7.02 12.56 -0.53
N GLN A 122 -7.32 13.33 -1.56
CA GLN A 122 -8.00 14.62 -1.43
C GLN A 122 -8.74 14.98 -2.72
N GLU A 123 -9.88 15.66 -2.60
CA GLU A 123 -10.66 16.17 -3.72
C GLU A 123 -10.97 15.11 -4.80
N GLY A 124 -11.29 13.89 -4.36
CA GLY A 124 -11.59 12.75 -5.25
C GLY A 124 -10.38 12.26 -6.07
N SER A 125 -9.17 12.67 -5.70
CA SER A 125 -7.93 12.19 -6.31
C SER A 125 -7.11 11.42 -5.29
N VAL A 126 -6.74 10.20 -5.65
CA VAL A 126 -5.91 9.32 -4.83
C VAL A 126 -4.56 9.18 -5.51
N THR A 127 -3.54 9.77 -4.90
CA THR A 127 -2.17 9.75 -5.40
C THR A 127 -1.39 8.66 -4.67
N PHE A 128 -0.71 7.82 -5.42
CA PHE A 128 0.17 6.76 -4.92
C PHE A 128 1.62 7.11 -5.23
N ASP A 129 2.47 7.12 -4.21
CA ASP A 129 3.91 7.33 -4.37
C ASP A 129 4.56 6.07 -4.97
N GLY A 130 5.24 6.24 -6.10
CA GLY A 130 5.88 5.15 -6.84
C GLY A 130 6.97 4.40 -6.06
N ARG A 131 7.56 4.99 -5.01
CA ARG A 131 8.57 4.32 -4.15
C ARG A 131 8.04 3.08 -3.45
N TRP A 132 6.74 3.06 -3.20
CA TRP A 132 6.02 2.01 -2.45
C TRP A 132 5.13 1.17 -3.35
N CYS A 133 5.34 1.29 -4.66
CA CYS A 133 4.66 0.55 -5.70
C CYS A 133 5.67 -0.27 -6.50
N GLU A 134 5.16 -1.10 -7.41
CA GLU A 134 5.96 -1.61 -8.52
C GLU A 134 6.34 -0.45 -9.48
N PRO A 135 7.35 -0.62 -10.36
CA PRO A 135 7.76 0.41 -11.29
C PRO A 135 6.60 0.96 -12.14
N LEU A 136 6.28 2.24 -11.93
CA LEU A 136 5.18 2.89 -12.61
C LEU A 136 5.55 3.24 -14.05
N SER A 137 4.84 2.63 -15.00
CA SER A 137 5.03 2.81 -16.43
C SER A 137 3.72 3.13 -17.14
N ILE A 138 3.82 3.68 -18.34
CA ILE A 138 2.64 3.94 -19.19
C ILE A 138 1.89 2.63 -19.48
N ASP A 139 2.62 1.53 -19.71
CA ASP A 139 2.00 0.23 -20.00
C ASP A 139 1.28 -0.34 -18.79
N LEU A 140 1.79 -0.13 -17.57
CA LEU A 140 1.07 -0.48 -16.35
C LEU A 140 -0.25 0.29 -16.26
N VAL A 141 -0.24 1.60 -16.46
CA VAL A 141 -1.47 2.41 -16.41
C VAL A 141 -2.48 1.99 -17.48
N ARG A 142 -2.01 1.66 -18.70
CA ARG A 142 -2.87 1.11 -19.75
C ARG A 142 -3.49 -0.23 -19.34
N ARG A 143 -2.73 -1.12 -18.70
CA ARG A 143 -3.26 -2.37 -18.13
C ARG A 143 -4.32 -2.08 -17.06
N LEU A 144 -4.01 -1.24 -16.08
CA LEU A 144 -4.94 -0.88 -15.00
C LEU A 144 -6.28 -0.33 -15.52
N ASN A 145 -6.26 0.57 -16.51
CA ASN A 145 -7.49 1.10 -17.09
C ASN A 145 -8.28 0.06 -17.89
N ARG A 146 -7.61 -0.87 -18.58
CA ARG A 146 -8.30 -1.99 -19.25
C ARG A 146 -8.94 -2.91 -18.21
N ASP A 147 -8.21 -3.24 -17.15
CA ASP A 147 -8.69 -4.13 -16.09
C ASP A 147 -9.88 -3.50 -15.34
N LEU A 148 -9.80 -2.19 -15.05
CA LEU A 148 -10.91 -1.42 -14.50
C LEU A 148 -12.15 -1.50 -15.39
N THR A 149 -11.98 -1.28 -16.70
CA THR A 149 -13.10 -1.33 -17.66
C THR A 149 -13.71 -2.73 -17.72
N THR A 150 -12.88 -3.77 -17.76
CA THR A 150 -13.32 -5.16 -17.72
C THR A 150 -14.08 -5.48 -16.44
N ALA A 151 -13.55 -5.07 -15.28
CA ALA A 151 -14.18 -5.27 -13.98
C ALA A 151 -15.54 -4.55 -13.87
N LYS A 152 -15.64 -3.30 -14.33
CA LYS A 152 -16.89 -2.54 -14.38
C LYS A 152 -17.96 -3.22 -15.24
N ARG A 153 -17.59 -3.72 -16.42
CA ARG A 153 -18.51 -4.46 -17.30
C ARG A 153 -19.01 -5.74 -16.64
N ALA A 154 -18.10 -6.49 -16.01
CA ALA A 154 -18.46 -7.71 -15.28
C ALA A 154 -19.33 -7.43 -14.05
N ALA A 155 -19.19 -6.27 -13.40
CA ALA A 155 -20.05 -5.84 -12.31
C ALA A 155 -21.46 -5.47 -12.81
N ALA A 156 -21.55 -4.68 -13.88
CA ALA A 156 -22.84 -4.29 -14.49
C ALA A 156 -23.66 -5.50 -14.96
N ALA A 157 -23.01 -6.50 -15.54
CA ALA A 157 -23.68 -7.74 -15.97
C ALA A 157 -24.25 -8.57 -14.80
N ARG A 158 -23.74 -8.39 -13.58
CA ARG A 158 -24.20 -9.10 -12.37
C ARG A 158 -25.28 -8.33 -11.60
N GLY A 159 -25.35 -7.01 -11.75
CA GLY A 159 -26.36 -6.17 -11.10
C GLY A 159 -27.66 -5.98 -11.90
N GLY A 160 -27.81 -6.67 -13.04
CA GLY A 160 -28.97 -6.58 -13.93
C GLY A 160 -30.03 -7.68 -13.74
N THR A 161 -30.06 -8.35 -12.58
CA THR A 161 -31.10 -9.31 -12.16
C THR A 161 -31.82 -8.78 -10.94
#